data_AF-A0A7S0Z3X6-F1
#
_entry.id   AF-A0A7S0Z3X6-F1
#
_cell.length_a   1.000
_cell.length_b   1.000
_cell.length_c   1.000
_cell.angle_alpha   90.00
_cell.angle_beta   90.00
_cell.angle_gamma   90.00
#
_symmetry.space_group_name_H-M   'P 1'
#
loop_
_entity.id
_entity.type
_entity.pdbx_description
1 polymer ?
#
loop_
_entity_poly.entity_id
_entity_poly.type
_entity_poly.pdbx_seq_one_letter_code
_entity_poly.pdbx_strand_id
1 'polypeptide(L)'
;AVGSGVSYSRVLRWSFFGSTTMANGNTVSGRGFEVFQLIPSSTATDVEFVELGGESLLLVANYRGPDGLMLNASVDVYRYSPEETNDLSSGGGRFVRVQTLPAVGASAIETVRIQGVGDLLVVANRQSGPAYNLAVFDQEPVVYLWNASNASYAVHQVFSAAANWSTPRGE
;
A
#
# COMPACT_ATOMS: atom_id res chain seq x y z
N ALA A 1 7.17 7.97 25.24
CA ALA A 1 6.19 8.82 24.55
C ALA A 1 5.92 8.21 23.19
N VAL A 2 4.74 7.62 22.98
CA VAL A 2 4.36 7.07 21.67
C VAL A 2 3.83 8.26 20.87
N GLY A 3 4.64 8.78 19.95
CA GLY A 3 4.24 9.89 19.11
C GLY A 3 3.06 9.47 18.24
N SER A 4 1.90 10.07 18.47
CA SER A 4 0.69 9.97 17.63
C SER A 4 0.86 10.78 16.34
N GLY A 5 1.91 10.46 15.58
CA GLY A 5 2.23 11.12 14.31
C GLY A 5 1.84 10.22 13.15
N VAL A 6 0.97 10.74 12.27
CA VAL A 6 0.82 10.19 10.91
C VAL A 6 2.22 10.11 10.31
N SER A 7 2.66 8.89 9.98
CA SER A 7 3.92 8.69 9.26
C SER A 7 3.65 8.89 7.76
N TYR A 8 4.71 9.09 6.99
CA TYR A 8 4.59 9.29 5.55
C TYR A 8 5.57 8.38 4.83
N SER A 9 5.07 7.68 3.82
CA SER A 9 5.91 7.04 2.82
C SER A 9 6.27 8.07 1.74
N ARG A 10 7.49 7.97 1.20
CA ARG A 10 7.96 8.85 0.12
C ARG A 10 7.80 8.12 -1.21
N VAL A 11 6.99 8.66 -2.10
CA VAL A 11 6.98 8.24 -3.51
C VAL A 11 8.09 9.02 -4.20
N LEU A 12 9.01 8.32 -4.83
CA LEU A 12 10.11 8.91 -5.58
C LEU A 12 9.80 8.83 -7.08
N ARG A 13 10.19 9.85 -7.84
CA ARG A 13 10.19 9.79 -9.31
C ARG A 13 11.58 10.03 -9.85
N TRP A 14 11.85 9.42 -11.00
CA TRP A 14 13.04 9.74 -11.78
C TRP A 14 12.89 11.09 -12.48
N SER A 15 13.94 11.90 -12.48
CA SER A 15 13.98 13.22 -13.12
C SER A 15 15.34 13.49 -13.75
N PHE A 16 15.34 14.13 -14.93
CA PHE A 16 16.57 14.61 -15.58
C PHE A 16 17.24 15.77 -14.82
N PHE A 17 16.47 16.47 -13.98
CA PHE A 17 16.90 17.60 -13.16
C PHE A 17 16.76 17.31 -11.66
N GLY A 18 16.61 16.04 -11.29
CA GLY A 18 16.54 15.63 -9.90
C GLY A 18 17.88 15.70 -9.19
N SER A 19 18.06 14.82 -8.20
CA SER A 19 19.31 14.70 -7.48
C SER A 19 19.58 13.25 -7.10
N THR A 20 20.85 12.89 -6.96
CA THR A 20 21.24 11.54 -6.50
C THR A 20 22.15 11.69 -5.28
N THR A 21 21.85 10.97 -4.20
CA THR A 21 22.76 10.83 -3.06
C THR A 21 23.78 9.73 -3.38
N MET A 22 25.05 10.09 -3.44
CA MET A 22 26.15 9.15 -3.67
C MET A 22 26.50 8.37 -2.40
N ALA A 23 27.28 7.29 -2.53
CA ALA A 23 27.70 6.44 -1.41
C ALA A 23 28.47 7.19 -0.29
N ASN A 24 29.07 8.34 -0.60
CA ASN A 24 29.76 9.21 0.36
C ASN A 24 28.82 10.21 1.06
N GLY A 25 27.50 10.13 0.83
CA GLY A 25 26.49 11.01 1.41
C GLY A 25 26.30 12.34 0.69
N ASN A 26 27.12 12.66 -0.31
CA ASN A 26 26.95 13.91 -1.08
C ASN A 26 25.78 13.80 -2.06
N THR A 27 24.97 14.84 -2.13
CA THR A 27 23.91 14.99 -3.12
C THR A 27 24.45 15.70 -4.35
N VAL A 28 24.27 15.10 -5.52
CA VAL A 28 24.65 15.68 -6.81
C VAL A 28 23.38 16.01 -7.59
N SER A 29 23.24 17.25 -8.03
CA SER A 29 22.15 17.69 -8.91
C SER A 29 22.36 17.14 -10.33
N GLY A 30 21.29 16.66 -10.97
CA GLY A 30 21.33 16.09 -12.30
C GLY A 30 20.32 14.96 -12.49
N ARG A 31 20.69 13.91 -13.24
CA ARG A 31 19.82 12.73 -13.41
C ARG A 31 19.72 11.97 -12.07
N GLY A 32 18.52 11.85 -11.53
CA GLY A 32 18.33 11.25 -10.22
C GLY A 32 16.88 11.12 -9.79
N PHE A 33 16.68 10.58 -8.59
CA PHE A 33 15.35 10.50 -7.97
C PHE A 33 15.08 11.75 -7.14
N GLU A 34 13.85 12.24 -7.23
CA GLU A 34 13.36 13.29 -6.33
C GLU A 34 12.08 12.82 -5.65
N VAL A 35 11.78 13.42 -4.50
CA VAL A 35 10.50 13.15 -3.81
C VAL A 35 9.39 13.69 -4.69
N PHE A 36 8.59 12.77 -5.23
CA PHE A 36 7.41 13.10 -6.00
C PHE A 36 6.25 13.45 -5.09
N GLN A 37 6.00 12.65 -4.05
CA GLN A 37 4.87 12.86 -3.16
C GLN A 37 5.14 12.25 -1.78
N LEU A 38 4.56 12.85 -0.73
CA LEU A 38 4.38 12.21 0.56
C LEU A 38 2.97 11.63 0.65
N ILE A 39 2.87 10.33 0.92
CA ILE A 39 1.59 9.66 1.13
C ILE A 39 1.45 9.28 2.61
N PRO A 40 0.33 9.62 3.28
CA PRO A 40 0.07 9.16 4.63
C PRO A 40 0.16 7.64 4.71
N SER A 41 0.91 7.15 5.70
CA SER A 41 1.04 5.73 5.98
C SER A 41 1.25 5.49 7.48
N SER A 42 0.95 4.29 7.94
CA SER A 42 1.14 3.92 9.34
C SER A 42 1.79 2.55 9.43
N THR A 43 3.11 2.58 9.58
CA THR A 43 3.96 1.38 9.52
C THR A 43 3.68 0.61 8.21
N ALA A 44 3.93 1.27 7.07
CA ALA A 44 3.77 0.64 5.76
C ALA A 44 4.67 -0.60 5.69
N THR A 45 4.07 -1.76 5.45
CA THR A 45 4.73 -3.07 5.40
C THR A 45 4.94 -3.54 3.97
N ASP A 46 4.05 -3.11 3.08
CA ASP A 46 4.06 -3.51 1.68
C ASP A 46 3.39 -2.45 0.81
N VAL A 47 3.81 -2.37 -0.44
CA VAL A 47 3.31 -1.43 -1.44
C VAL A 47 3.27 -2.12 -2.79
N GLU A 48 2.14 -1.99 -3.49
CA GLU A 48 1.94 -2.60 -4.80
C GLU A 48 1.41 -1.57 -5.79
N PHE A 49 1.96 -1.55 -7.00
CA PHE A 49 1.42 -0.77 -8.11
C PHE A 49 0.72 -1.72 -9.09
N VAL A 50 -0.50 -1.38 -9.49
CA VAL A 50 -1.31 -2.21 -10.40
C VAL A 50 -2.10 -1.35 -11.36
N GLU A 51 -2.31 -1.86 -12.58
CA GLU A 51 -3.22 -1.28 -13.56
C GLU A 51 -4.50 -2.12 -13.65
N LEU A 52 -5.64 -1.58 -13.22
CA LEU A 52 -6.93 -2.28 -13.19
C LEU A 52 -8.04 -1.44 -13.82
N GLY A 53 -8.72 -2.00 -14.82
CA GLY A 53 -9.84 -1.31 -15.47
C GLY A 53 -9.46 0.04 -16.11
N GLY A 54 -8.19 0.22 -16.49
CA GLY A 54 -7.67 1.49 -17.03
C GLY A 54 -7.18 2.48 -15.96
N GLU A 55 -7.26 2.13 -14.67
CA GLU A 55 -6.79 2.96 -13.57
C GLU A 55 -5.39 2.53 -13.13
N SER A 56 -4.49 3.50 -12.91
CA SER A 56 -3.18 3.27 -12.29
C SER A 56 -3.30 3.45 -10.78
N LEU A 57 -3.16 2.36 -10.03
CA LEU A 57 -3.36 2.31 -8.59
C LEU A 57 -2.07 2.03 -7.84
N LEU A 58 -1.91 2.67 -6.68
CA LEU A 58 -0.89 2.40 -5.69
C LEU A 58 -1.58 1.95 -4.40
N LEU A 59 -1.34 0.71 -4.00
CA LEU A 59 -1.89 0.08 -2.81
C LEU A 59 -0.83 0.13 -1.70
N VAL A 60 -1.21 0.56 -0.50
CA VAL A 60 -0.30 0.67 0.64
C VAL A 60 -0.86 -0.11 1.81
N ALA A 61 -0.19 -1.20 2.18
CA ALA A 61 -0.51 -1.99 3.35
C ALA A 61 0.02 -1.30 4.61
N ASN A 62 -0.89 -0.85 5.47
CA ASN A 62 -0.58 -0.23 6.75
C ASN A 62 -0.78 -1.26 7.86
N TYR A 63 0.31 -1.60 8.56
CA TYR A 63 0.26 -2.57 9.64
C TYR A 63 -0.44 -2.04 10.89
N ARG A 64 -0.45 -0.72 11.08
CA ARG A 64 -1.14 -0.04 12.18
C ARG A 64 -2.17 0.93 11.62
N GLY A 65 -3.15 1.28 12.43
CA GLY A 65 -4.04 2.40 12.18
C GLY A 65 -3.35 3.75 12.41
N PRO A 66 -4.01 4.87 12.07
CA PRO A 66 -3.48 6.23 12.28
C PRO A 66 -3.24 6.57 13.76
N ASP A 67 -3.95 5.91 14.66
CA ASP A 67 -3.78 5.98 16.12
C ASP A 67 -2.62 5.13 16.65
N GLY A 68 -1.94 4.39 15.76
CA GLY A 68 -0.86 3.47 16.08
C GLY A 68 -1.34 2.08 16.56
N LEU A 69 -2.64 1.80 16.56
CA LEU A 69 -3.20 0.52 17.02
C LEU A 69 -3.38 -0.47 15.85
N MET A 70 -3.15 -1.77 16.08
CA MET A 70 -3.27 -2.80 15.02
C MET A 70 -4.70 -3.05 14.56
N LEU A 71 -5.67 -2.84 15.46
CA LEU A 71 -7.09 -3.11 15.22
C LEU A 71 -7.69 -2.20 14.12
N ASN A 72 -7.04 -1.06 13.86
CA ASN A 72 -7.45 -0.06 12.88
C ASN A 72 -6.51 -0.02 11.66
N ALA A 73 -5.76 -1.10 11.41
CA ALA A 73 -4.92 -1.26 10.23
C ALA A 73 -5.74 -1.19 8.92
N SER A 74 -5.06 -0.91 7.81
CA SER A 74 -5.74 -0.73 6.52
C SER A 74 -4.88 -1.08 5.32
N VAL A 75 -5.53 -1.23 4.18
CA VAL A 75 -4.89 -1.02 2.87
C VAL A 75 -5.45 0.26 2.28
N ASP A 76 -4.61 1.27 2.09
CA ASP A 76 -5.00 2.52 1.43
C ASP A 76 -4.78 2.39 -0.08
N VAL A 77 -5.82 2.70 -0.86
CA VAL A 77 -5.83 2.63 -2.34
C VAL A 77 -5.72 4.06 -2.87
N TYR A 78 -4.63 4.34 -3.57
CA TYR A 78 -4.41 5.62 -4.23
C TYR A 78 -4.52 5.46 -5.75
N ARG A 79 -5.26 6.35 -6.40
CA ARG A 79 -5.31 6.45 -7.86
C ARG A 79 -4.40 7.57 -8.35
N TYR A 80 -3.62 7.32 -9.40
CA TYR A 80 -2.85 8.36 -10.06
C TYR A 80 -3.77 9.29 -10.87
N SER A 81 -3.69 10.59 -10.61
CA SER A 81 -4.43 11.64 -11.29
C SER A 81 -3.42 12.53 -12.03
N PRO A 82 -3.25 12.41 -13.37
CA PRO A 82 -2.24 13.15 -14.11
C PRO A 82 -2.52 14.66 -14.18
N GLU A 83 -3.80 15.04 -14.06
CA GLU A 83 -4.25 16.44 -14.15
C GLU A 83 -4.09 17.21 -12.84
N GLU A 84 -3.98 16.50 -11.71
CA GLU A 84 -3.85 17.14 -10.40
C GLU A 84 -2.43 17.65 -10.14
N THR A 85 -2.33 18.81 -9.50
CA THR A 85 -1.04 19.38 -9.10
C THR A 85 -0.45 18.63 -7.93
N ASN A 86 0.87 18.47 -7.96
CA ASN A 86 1.61 17.89 -6.86
C ASN A 86 2.16 18.99 -5.93
N ASP A 87 2.03 18.80 -4.62
CA ASP A 87 2.52 19.75 -3.60
C ASP A 87 4.05 19.93 -3.63
N LEU A 88 4.79 18.94 -4.16
CA LEU A 88 6.26 18.90 -4.14
C LEU A 88 6.89 18.96 -5.53
N SER A 89 6.08 18.97 -6.59
CA SER A 89 6.56 18.82 -7.97
C SER A 89 5.81 19.76 -8.92
N SER A 90 6.54 20.53 -9.71
CA SER A 90 5.97 21.40 -10.76
C SER A 90 5.43 20.65 -11.98
N GLY A 91 5.62 19.32 -12.05
CA GLY A 91 5.35 18.51 -13.24
C GLY A 91 3.91 18.00 -13.40
N GLY A 92 2.97 18.44 -12.56
CA GLY A 92 1.63 17.84 -12.49
C GLY A 92 1.67 16.37 -12.04
N GLY A 93 0.51 15.75 -11.90
CA GLY A 93 0.33 14.39 -11.43
C GLY A 93 0.35 14.24 -9.91
N ARG A 94 -0.62 13.53 -9.34
CA ARG A 94 -0.61 13.14 -7.92
C ARG A 94 -1.35 11.83 -7.69
N PHE A 95 -0.91 11.05 -6.71
CA PHE A 95 -1.67 9.93 -6.17
C PHE A 95 -2.71 10.43 -5.17
N VAL A 96 -3.98 10.16 -5.42
CA VAL A 96 -5.12 10.57 -4.59
C VAL A 96 -5.72 9.34 -3.94
N ARG A 97 -5.88 9.35 -2.61
CA ARG A 97 -6.53 8.23 -1.93
C ARG A 97 -8.00 8.17 -2.31
N VAL A 98 -8.40 7.09 -2.97
CA VAL A 98 -9.79 6.87 -3.43
C VAL A 98 -10.54 5.90 -2.54
N GLN A 99 -9.82 5.05 -1.79
CA GLN A 99 -10.41 4.07 -0.91
C GLN A 99 -9.47 3.70 0.25
N THR A 100 -10.06 3.31 1.37
CA THR A 100 -9.36 2.68 2.50
C THR A 100 -10.07 1.37 2.82
N LEU A 101 -9.35 0.27 2.74
CA LEU A 101 -9.85 -1.08 2.97
C LEU A 101 -9.50 -1.54 4.39
N PRO A 102 -10.46 -2.07 5.16
CA PRO A 102 -10.19 -2.60 6.49
C PRO A 102 -9.17 -3.76 6.46
N ALA A 103 -8.25 -3.77 7.42
CA ALA A 103 -7.31 -4.87 7.62
C ALA A 103 -6.96 -5.01 9.11
N VAL A 104 -6.25 -6.07 9.48
CA VAL A 104 -5.78 -6.29 10.85
C VAL A 104 -4.31 -6.71 10.81
N GLY A 105 -3.41 -5.78 11.15
CA GLY A 105 -1.97 -6.02 11.04
C GLY A 105 -1.55 -6.39 9.61
N ALA A 106 -2.00 -5.64 8.59
CA ALA A 106 -1.72 -5.91 7.18
C ALA A 106 -0.22 -6.06 6.95
N SER A 107 0.24 -7.28 6.65
CA SER A 107 1.67 -7.60 6.62
C SER A 107 2.23 -7.78 5.21
N ALA A 108 1.37 -8.11 4.25
CA ALA A 108 1.67 -8.18 2.83
C ALA A 108 0.37 -8.02 2.03
N ILE A 109 0.49 -7.58 0.79
CA ILE A 109 -0.59 -7.51 -0.19
C ILE A 109 -0.13 -8.09 -1.52
N GLU A 110 -1.06 -8.65 -2.29
CA GLU A 110 -0.79 -9.09 -3.66
C GLU A 110 -2.07 -8.98 -4.49
N THR A 111 -1.95 -8.48 -5.72
CA THR A 111 -3.03 -8.50 -6.70
C THR A 111 -2.91 -9.73 -7.59
N VAL A 112 -4.03 -10.42 -7.80
CA VAL A 112 -4.08 -11.63 -8.63
C VAL A 112 -5.32 -11.62 -9.50
N ARG A 113 -5.16 -11.92 -10.79
CA ARG A 113 -6.29 -12.15 -11.70
C ARG A 113 -6.57 -13.64 -11.83
N ILE A 114 -7.79 -14.06 -11.51
CA ILE A 114 -8.25 -15.43 -11.69
C ILE A 114 -9.30 -15.46 -12.81
N GLN A 115 -9.06 -16.29 -13.82
CA GLN A 115 -9.99 -16.47 -14.94
C GLN A 115 -11.36 -16.93 -14.44
N GLY A 116 -12.42 -16.23 -14.84
CA GLY A 116 -13.79 -16.51 -14.42
C GLY A 116 -14.20 -15.94 -13.06
N VAL A 117 -13.26 -15.38 -12.29
CA VAL A 117 -13.54 -14.69 -11.02
C VAL A 117 -13.33 -13.18 -11.15
N GLY A 118 -12.19 -12.76 -11.69
CA GLY A 118 -11.82 -11.34 -11.83
C GLY A 118 -10.49 -11.00 -11.16
N ASP A 119 -10.27 -9.72 -10.93
CA ASP A 119 -9.09 -9.19 -10.24
C ASP A 119 -9.33 -9.13 -8.74
N LEU A 120 -8.45 -9.76 -7.98
CA LEU A 120 -8.52 -9.86 -6.55
C LEU A 120 -7.32 -9.15 -5.94
N LEU A 121 -7.54 -8.58 -4.75
CA LEU A 121 -6.49 -8.15 -3.84
C LEU A 121 -6.53 -9.08 -2.63
N VAL A 122 -5.44 -9.79 -2.38
CA VAL A 122 -5.26 -10.64 -1.20
C VAL A 122 -4.48 -9.86 -0.16
N VAL A 123 -5.01 -9.78 1.06
CA VAL A 123 -4.36 -9.10 2.19
C VAL A 123 -4.01 -10.14 3.25
N ALA A 124 -2.71 -10.28 3.53
CA ALA A 124 -2.23 -11.12 4.62
C ALA A 124 -2.33 -10.35 5.95
N ASN A 125 -3.50 -10.42 6.58
CA ASN A 125 -3.66 -9.99 7.97
C ASN A 125 -2.83 -10.89 8.88
N ARG A 126 -2.37 -10.32 10.00
CA ARG A 126 -1.39 -11.02 10.83
C ARG A 126 -1.77 -11.13 12.29
N GLN A 127 -1.95 -10.00 12.96
CA GLN A 127 -2.14 -10.01 14.41
C GLN A 127 -3.11 -8.92 14.87
N SER A 128 -3.96 -9.25 15.84
CA SER A 128 -4.86 -8.30 16.51
C SER A 128 -4.26 -7.64 17.74
N GLY A 129 -3.23 -8.26 18.34
CA GLY A 129 -2.61 -7.79 19.57
C GLY A 129 -1.91 -6.43 19.42
N PRO A 130 -1.90 -5.57 20.47
CA PRO A 130 -1.32 -4.23 20.38
C PRO A 130 0.22 -4.21 20.26
N ALA A 131 0.88 -5.29 20.72
CA ALA A 131 2.33 -5.45 20.64
C ALA A 131 2.74 -5.88 19.23
N TYR A 132 3.68 -5.16 18.60
CA TYR A 132 4.25 -5.59 17.31
C TYR A 132 5.06 -6.86 17.52
N ASN A 133 4.54 -8.00 17.06
CA ASN A 133 5.22 -9.29 17.19
C ASN A 133 5.22 -10.04 15.87
N LEU A 134 6.41 -10.13 15.25
CA LEU A 134 6.59 -10.85 13.99
C LEU A 134 6.46 -12.39 14.13
N ALA A 135 6.31 -12.93 15.34
CA ALA A 135 6.06 -14.36 15.54
C ALA A 135 4.57 -14.72 15.64
N VAL A 136 3.66 -13.73 15.68
CA VAL A 136 2.21 -13.96 15.83
C VAL A 136 1.53 -13.93 14.47
N PHE A 137 0.67 -14.92 14.24
CA PHE A 137 -0.19 -15.08 13.06
C PHE A 137 -1.57 -15.55 13.56
N ASP A 138 -2.32 -14.65 14.18
CA ASP A 138 -3.62 -14.93 14.82
C ASP A 138 -4.82 -14.36 14.04
N GLN A 139 -4.59 -13.79 12.87
CA GLN A 139 -5.64 -13.21 12.02
C GLN A 139 -5.78 -13.93 10.69
N GLU A 140 -7.01 -13.89 10.18
CA GLU A 140 -7.37 -14.43 8.88
C GLU A 140 -7.07 -13.46 7.75
N PRO A 141 -6.56 -13.94 6.61
CA PRO A 141 -6.45 -13.12 5.42
C PRO A 141 -7.84 -12.69 4.94
N VAL A 142 -7.88 -11.58 4.20
CA VAL A 142 -9.09 -11.10 3.53
C VAL A 142 -8.80 -10.92 2.05
N VAL A 143 -9.79 -11.28 1.23
CA VAL A 143 -9.74 -11.10 -0.22
C VAL A 143 -10.77 -10.07 -0.62
N TYR A 144 -10.33 -9.11 -1.40
CA TYR A 144 -11.17 -8.11 -2.03
C TYR A 144 -11.28 -8.40 -3.53
N LEU A 145 -12.47 -8.19 -4.11
CA LEU A 145 -12.71 -8.26 -5.55
C LEU A 145 -12.79 -6.84 -6.11
N TRP A 146 -12.07 -6.59 -7.20
CA TRP A 146 -12.14 -5.34 -7.93
C TRP A 146 -13.45 -5.22 -8.70
N ASN A 147 -14.12 -4.09 -8.55
CA ASN A 147 -15.27 -3.70 -9.34
C ASN A 147 -14.86 -2.61 -10.34
N ALA A 148 -14.71 -3.01 -11.60
CA ALA A 148 -14.33 -2.10 -12.68
C ALA A 148 -15.40 -1.02 -12.97
N SER A 149 -16.67 -1.23 -12.59
CA SER A 149 -17.74 -0.28 -12.89
C SER A 149 -17.67 0.99 -12.04
N ASN A 150 -17.07 0.90 -10.85
CA ASN A 150 -16.94 2.02 -9.92
C ASN A 150 -15.50 2.23 -9.42
N ALA A 151 -14.53 1.56 -10.06
CA ALA A 151 -13.11 1.62 -9.73
C ALA A 151 -12.82 1.45 -8.23
N SER A 152 -13.41 0.41 -7.60
CA SER A 152 -13.21 0.15 -6.17
C SER A 152 -13.16 -1.34 -5.85
N TYR A 153 -12.56 -1.66 -4.71
CA TYR A 153 -12.54 -3.00 -4.14
C TYR A 153 -13.73 -3.23 -3.20
N ALA A 154 -14.28 -4.43 -3.18
CA ALA A 154 -15.26 -4.88 -2.19
C ALA A 154 -14.83 -6.21 -1.57
N VAL A 155 -15.19 -6.45 -0.31
CA VAL A 155 -14.87 -7.73 0.35
C VAL A 155 -15.51 -8.86 -0.47
N HIS A 156 -14.68 -9.80 -0.91
CA HIS A 156 -15.10 -10.99 -1.63
C HIS A 156 -15.21 -12.18 -0.69
N GLN A 157 -14.16 -12.42 0.10
CA GLN A 157 -14.09 -13.55 1.00
C GLN A 157 -13.21 -13.24 2.21
N VAL A 158 -13.61 -13.76 3.37
CA VAL A 158 -12.75 -13.92 4.54
C VAL A 158 -12.50 -15.41 4.70
N PHE A 159 -11.25 -15.82 4.80
CA PHE A 159 -10.94 -17.23 5.05
C PHE A 159 -11.06 -17.52 6.55
N SER A 160 -11.36 -18.76 6.92
CA SER A 160 -11.29 -19.24 8.30
C SER A 160 -10.12 -20.21 8.41
N ALA A 161 -9.29 -20.10 9.45
CA ALA A 161 -8.06 -20.86 9.70
C ALA A 161 -8.28 -22.36 9.96
N ALA A 162 -9.47 -22.88 9.68
CA ALA A 162 -9.73 -24.31 9.67
C ALA A 162 -8.91 -25.06 8.59
N ALA A 163 -8.25 -24.36 7.66
CA ALA A 163 -7.35 -24.95 6.69
C ALA A 163 -6.00 -24.23 6.69
N ASN A 164 -4.94 -24.95 7.04
CA ASN A 164 -3.54 -24.54 6.93
C ASN A 164 -3.19 -24.17 5.48
N TRP A 165 -3.42 -22.92 5.07
CA TRP A 165 -3.03 -22.42 3.76
C TRP A 165 -1.71 -21.64 3.90
N SER A 166 -0.76 -21.95 3.05
CA SER A 166 0.37 -21.07 2.73
C SER A 166 0.21 -20.63 1.27
N THR A 167 0.40 -19.35 0.99
CA THR A 167 0.60 -18.91 -0.39
C THR A 167 2.01 -19.34 -0.81
N PRO A 168 2.16 -20.11 -1.91
CA PRO A 168 3.48 -20.34 -2.47
C PRO A 168 3.99 -18.99 -3.00
N ARG A 169 5.10 -18.48 -2.47
CA ARG A 169 5.94 -17.60 -3.29
C ARG A 169 6.47 -18.45 -4.43
N GLY A 170 6.25 -18.01 -5.67
CA GLY A 170 6.98 -18.55 -6.80
C GLY A 170 8.47 -18.28 -6.59
N GLU A 171 9.21 -19.35 -6.31
CA GLU A 171 10.65 -19.43 -6.57
C GLU A 171 10.86 -20.09 -7.95
#